data_AF-A0A939YRW0-F1
#
_entry.id   AF-A0A939YRW0-F1
#
_cell.length_a   1.000
_cell.length_b   1.000
_cell.length_c   1.000
_cell.angle_alpha   90.00
_cell.angle_beta   90.00
_cell.angle_gamma   90.00
#
_symmetry.space_group_name_H-M   'P 1'
#
loop_
_entity.id
_entity.type
_entity.pdbx_description
1 polymer ?
#
loop_
_entity_poly.entity_id
_entity_poly.type
_entity_poly.pdbx_seq_one_letter_code
_entity_poly.pdbx_strand_id
1 'polypeptide(L)' 'MVTHEQKLEKTYGLGALHVIVDTVTGVNYINTVGEGYSGLTPLLDGRGNVVVTPEYIGCGEEDNISD' A
#
# COMPACT_ATOMS: atom_id res chain seq x y z
N MET A 1 -14.81 3.64 -16.44
CA MET A 1 -13.52 3.48 -15.73
C MET A 1 -13.53 4.48 -14.58
N VAL A 2 -13.73 4.00 -13.35
CA VAL A 2 -13.82 4.86 -12.16
C VAL A 2 -12.54 4.68 -11.35
N THR A 3 -11.71 5.71 -11.29
CA THR A 3 -10.47 5.72 -10.52
C THR A 3 -10.83 5.97 -9.05
N HIS A 4 -10.67 4.96 -8.20
CA HIS A 4 -10.80 5.11 -6.75
C HIS A 4 -9.41 5.41 -6.18
N GLU A 5 -9.07 6.70 -6.01
CA GLU A 5 -7.95 7.07 -5.15
C GLU A 5 -8.45 7.13 -3.70
N GLN A 6 -8.02 6.18 -2.87
CA GLN A 6 -8.19 6.24 -1.42
C GLN A 6 -6.80 6.39 -0.79
N LYS A 7 -6.52 7.57 -0.23
CA LYS A 7 -5.26 7.89 0.46
C LYS A 7 -5.55 8.18 1.93
N LEU A 8 -5.01 7.37 2.84
CA LEU A 8 -5.05 7.64 4.27
C LEU A 8 -3.71 8.25 4.70
N GLU A 9 -3.68 9.56 4.92
CA GLU A 9 -2.49 10.26 5.43
C GLU A 9 -2.60 10.48 6.95
N LYS A 10 -1.54 10.16 7.70
CA LYS A 10 -1.44 10.47 9.13
C LYS A 10 -0.07 11.05 9.46
N THR A 11 -0.03 12.34 9.77
CA THR A 11 1.20 13.11 10.01
C THR A 11 1.60 13.06 11.48
N TYR A 12 2.87 12.74 11.76
CA TYR A 12 3.48 12.78 13.08
C TYR A 12 4.77 13.64 13.04
N GLY A 13 4.69 14.92 13.45
CA GLY A 13 5.86 15.81 13.63
C GLY A 13 6.25 16.67 12.40
N LEU A 14 7.44 17.31 12.46
CA LEU A 14 8.00 18.21 11.42
C LEU A 14 8.43 17.49 10.11
N GLY A 15 8.09 16.21 9.97
CA GLY A 15 8.19 15.43 8.75
C GLY A 15 6.93 14.57 8.63
N ALA A 16 6.49 14.29 7.40
CA ALA A 16 5.37 13.38 7.20
C ALA A 16 5.89 11.95 7.01
N LEU A 17 5.22 11.01 7.68
CA LEU A 17 5.40 9.58 7.44
C LEU A 17 4.21 9.09 6.62
N HIS A 18 4.45 8.56 5.44
CA HIS A 18 3.41 7.93 4.63
C HIS A 18 3.57 6.42 4.68
N VAL A 19 2.43 5.72 4.79
CA VAL A 19 2.34 4.30 4.50
C VAL A 19 1.71 4.16 3.12
N ILE A 20 2.44 3.54 2.21
CA ILE A 20 2.01 3.32 0.82
C ILE A 20 1.74 1.84 0.63
N VAL A 21 0.63 1.49 0.00
CA VAL A 21 0.28 0.10 -0.32
C VAL A 21 0.52 -0.12 -1.82
N ASP A 22 1.36 -1.09 -2.17
CA ASP A 22 1.41 -1.61 -3.54
C ASP A 22 0.14 -2.43 -3.79
N THR A 23 -0.72 -1.98 -4.71
CA THR A 23 -2.00 -2.61 -4.98
C THR A 23 -1.88 -3.89 -5.81
N VAL A 24 -0.72 -4.19 -6.40
CA VAL A 24 -0.46 -5.45 -7.12
C VAL A 24 -0.06 -6.56 -6.13
N THR A 25 0.79 -6.23 -5.15
CA THR A 25 1.35 -7.23 -4.22
C THR A 25 0.78 -7.17 -2.81
N GLY A 26 0.08 -6.10 -2.46
CA GLY A 26 -0.39 -5.79 -1.10
C GLY A 26 0.72 -5.34 -0.13
N VAL A 27 1.97 -5.22 -0.59
CA VAL A 27 3.11 -4.86 0.27
C VAL A 27 2.98 -3.41 0.75
N ASN A 28 3.16 -3.20 2.06
CA ASN A 28 3.21 -1.86 2.65
C ASN A 28 4.64 -1.32 2.68
N TYR A 29 4.79 -0.04 2.35
CA TYR A 29 6.06 0.69 2.40
C TYR A 29 5.95 1.90 3.33
N ILE A 30 7.00 2.13 4.10
CA ILE A 30 7.22 3.39 4.81
C ILE A 30 7.96 4.35 3.88
N ASN A 31 7.44 5.57 3.77
CA ASN A 31 8.07 6.67 3.07
C ASN A 31 8.18 7.89 4.00
N THR A 32 9.40 8.39 4.19
CA THR A 32 9.65 9.64 4.94
C THR A 32 9.69 10.81 3.96
N VAL A 33 8.89 11.84 4.22
CA VAL A 33 8.84 13.06 3.41
C VAL A 33 9.50 14.20 4.18
N GLY A 34 10.56 14.78 3.61
CA GLY A 34 11.35 15.88 4.17
C GLY A 34 12.59 16.22 3.34
N GLU A 35 13.28 17.32 3.68
CA GLU A 35 14.49 17.78 3.01
C GLU A 35 15.68 16.87 3.34
N GLY A 36 15.89 15.81 2.56
CA GLY A 36 17.20 15.18 2.54
C GLY A 36 17.26 13.75 2.07
N TYR A 37 16.26 12.91 2.37
CA TYR A 37 16.29 11.49 2.00
C TYR A 37 14.86 10.97 1.85
N SER A 38 14.44 10.70 0.62
CA SER A 38 13.25 9.91 0.33
C SER A 38 13.67 8.47 0.05
N GLY A 39 13.08 7.52 0.78
CA GLY A 39 13.35 6.10 0.60
C GLY A 39 12.06 5.32 0.83
N LEU A 40 11.80 4.36 -0.04
CA LEU A 40 10.73 3.38 0.14
C LEU A 40 11.31 2.16 0.84
N THR A 41 10.93 1.97 2.11
CA THR A 41 11.37 0.81 2.91
C THR A 41 10.18 -0.11 3.14
N PRO A 42 10.27 -1.43 2.86
CA PRO A 42 9.20 -2.36 3.20
C PRO A 42 8.91 -2.31 4.71
N LEU A 43 7.64 -2.24 5.08
CA LEU A 43 7.23 -2.38 6.47
C LEU A 43 7.42 -3.85 6.90
N LEU A 44 8.12 -4.07 8.02
CA LEU A 44 8.41 -5.41 8.54
C LEU A 44 7.68 -5.67 9.86
N ASP A 45 7.30 -6.92 10.10
CA ASP A 45 6.82 -7.40 11.40
C ASP A 45 7.98 -7.62 12.39
N GLY A 46 7.65 -7.99 13.63
CA GLY A 46 8.67 -8.26 14.67
C GLY A 46 9.58 -9.48 14.40
N ARG A 47 9.33 -10.24 13.33
CA ARG A 47 10.15 -11.37 12.87
C ARG A 47 10.94 -11.04 11.61
N GLY A 48 10.81 -9.83 11.07
CA GLY A 48 11.46 -9.39 9.84
C GLY A 48 10.74 -9.80 8.56
N ASN A 49 9.50 -10.30 8.64
CA ASN A 49 8.70 -10.57 7.43
C ASN A 49 8.05 -9.29 6.93
N VAL A 50 7.84 -9.20 5.61
CA VAL A 50 7.11 -8.08 5.00
C VAL A 50 5.66 -8.09 5.46
N VAL A 51 5.18 -6.92 5.90
CA VAL A 51 3.77 -6.69 6.23
C VAL A 51 3.01 -6.43 4.94
N VAL A 52 2.09 -7.33 4.63
CA VAL A 52 1.17 -7.23 3.50
C VAL A 52 -0.20 -6.87 4.07
N THR A 53 -0.83 -5.83 3.52
CA THR A 53 -2.25 -5.57 3.73
C THR A 53 -2.99 -6.24 2.58
N PRO A 54 -3.61 -7.39 2.80
CA PRO A 54 -4.46 -7.97 1.77
C PRO A 54 -5.76 -7.16 1.73
N GLU A 55 -6.01 -6.31 0.72
CA GLU A 55 -7.36 -5.79 0.45
C GLU A 55 -7.54 -5.11 -0.93
N TYR A 56 -7.79 -5.93 -1.96
CA TYR A 56 -9.04 -5.97 -2.75
C TYR A 56 -8.95 -7.23 -3.62
N ILE A 57 -9.69 -8.29 -3.27
CA ILE A 57 -9.97 -9.35 -4.23
C ILE A 57 -10.91 -8.71 -5.22
N GLY A 58 -10.41 -8.30 -6.39
CA GLY A 58 -11.27 -7.98 -7.51
C GLY A 58 -12.24 -9.14 -7.65
N CYS A 59 -13.55 -8.88 -7.50
CA CYS A 59 -14.59 -9.89 -7.65
C CYS A 59 -14.24 -10.71 -8.89
N GLY A 60 -14.04 -12.02 -8.72
CA GLY A 60 -13.67 -12.87 -9.83
C GLY A 60 -14.67 -12.67 -10.96
N GLU A 61 -14.20 -12.31 -12.15
CA GLU A 61 -14.93 -12.60 -13.38
C GLU A 61 -14.84 -14.12 -13.61
N GLU A 62 -15.57 -14.86 -12.77
CA GLU A 62 -16.12 -16.15 -13.18
C GLU A 62 -17.59 -15.91 -13.54
N ASP A 63 -17.82 -15.15 -14.61
CA ASP A 63 -19.13 -15.06 -15.24
C ASP A 63 -19.04 -15.52 -16.69
N ASN A 64 -19.16 -16.85 -16.84
CA ASN A 64 -19.96 -17.50 -17.86
C ASN A 64 -19.76 -17.03 -19.32
N ILE A 65 -18.74 -17.56 -19.99
CA ILE A 65 -18.90 -17.88 -21.43
C ILE A 65 -19.46 -19.29 -21.48
N SER A 66 -20.78 -19.38 -21.66
CA SER A 66 -21.44 -20.59 -22.13
C SER A 66 -20.87 -21.00 -23.49
N ASP A 67 -20.70 -22.31 -23.70
CA ASP A 67 -20.21 -22.98 -24.94
C ASP A 67 -20.65 -22.32 -26.27
#